data_AF-K9SKE4-F1
#
_entry.id   AF-K9SKE4-F1
#
_cell.length_a   1.000
_cell.length_b   1.000
_cell.length_c   1.000
_cell.angle_alpha   90.00
_cell.angle_beta   90.00
_cell.angle_gamma   90.00
#
_symmetry.space_group_name_H-M   'P 1'
#
loop_
_entity.id
_entity.type
_entity.pdbx_description
1 polymer ?
#
loop_
_entity_poly.entity_id
_entity_poly.type
_entity_poly.pdbx_seq_one_letter_code
_entity_poly.pdbx_strand_id
1 'polypeptide(L)'
;MTSHLSDHALATQDIQVSSSSGSMTVTGNRIFRTGAEAGLQTTNPTEVHLSFEIKQPIELSNPDAEKTETTDTLSLGLSADDAVEVGLQLLMMGMEGKSDIEIGLILERLSHLFGEYNLFSSLDGKN
;
A
#
# COMPACT_ATOMS: atom_id res chain seq x y z
N MET A 1 -1.83 12.24 18.96
CA MET A 1 -2.60 12.32 17.71
C MET A 1 -1.75 11.70 16.61
N THR A 2 -2.34 10.92 15.69
CA THR A 2 -1.65 10.41 14.49
C THR A 2 -1.62 11.53 13.46
N SER A 3 -0.43 11.96 13.05
CA SER A 3 -0.29 12.91 11.95
C SER A 3 -0.24 12.14 10.63
N HIS A 4 -1.08 12.53 9.68
CA HIS A 4 -1.11 11.98 8.34
C HIS A 4 -0.01 12.66 7.51
N LEU A 5 1.03 11.90 7.16
CA LEU A 5 2.29 12.46 6.64
C LEU A 5 2.34 12.51 5.10
N SER A 6 1.69 11.57 4.41
CA SER A 6 1.63 11.54 2.95
C SER A 6 0.50 10.65 2.46
N ASP A 7 -0.15 11.01 1.36
CA ASP A 7 -1.31 10.31 0.78
C ASP A 7 -1.21 10.33 -0.75
N HIS A 8 -1.22 9.14 -1.36
CA HIS A 8 -1.12 8.98 -2.80
C HIS A 8 -2.26 8.10 -3.31
N ALA A 9 -2.89 8.55 -4.39
CA ALA A 9 -3.82 7.70 -5.14
C ALA A 9 -3.07 6.51 -5.73
N LEU A 10 -3.62 5.31 -5.52
CA LEU A 10 -3.08 4.06 -6.04
C LEU A 10 -4.07 3.54 -7.08
N ALA A 11 -3.62 3.38 -8.32
CA ALA A 11 -4.42 2.77 -9.38
C ALA A 11 -3.81 1.41 -9.74
N THR A 12 -4.53 0.33 -9.42
CA THR A 12 -4.15 -1.03 -9.81
C THR A 12 -5.21 -1.62 -10.72
N GLN A 13 -4.84 -2.70 -11.41
CA GLN A 13 -5.83 -3.60 -11.98
C GLN A 13 -6.44 -4.46 -10.86
N ASP A 14 -7.29 -5.43 -11.23
CA ASP A 14 -7.85 -6.39 -10.30
C ASP A 14 -6.73 -7.22 -9.65
N ILE A 15 -6.69 -7.20 -8.32
CA ILE A 15 -5.79 -7.97 -7.49
C ILE A 15 -6.59 -9.11 -6.87
N GLN A 16 -6.11 -10.34 -7.02
CA GLN A 16 -6.65 -11.49 -6.32
C GLN A 16 -5.98 -11.61 -4.96
N VAL A 17 -6.79 -11.56 -3.90
CA VAL A 17 -6.35 -11.85 -2.53
C VAL A 17 -6.92 -13.20 -2.16
N SER A 18 -6.05 -14.13 -1.76
CA SER A 18 -6.46 -15.50 -1.41
C SER A 18 -6.02 -15.85 0.01
N SER A 19 -6.88 -16.55 0.72
CA SER A 19 -6.62 -17.17 2.01
C SER A 19 -6.98 -18.65 1.96
N SER A 20 -6.73 -19.39 3.04
CA SER A 20 -7.18 -20.77 3.17
C SER A 20 -8.71 -20.93 3.15
N SER A 21 -9.46 -19.85 3.36
CA SER A 21 -10.93 -19.85 3.46
C SER A 21 -11.62 -19.28 2.22
N GLY A 22 -10.88 -18.80 1.21
CA GLY A 22 -11.45 -18.32 -0.05
C GLY A 22 -10.57 -17.27 -0.74
N SER A 23 -11.10 -16.71 -1.82
CA SER A 23 -10.47 -15.62 -2.56
C SER A 23 -11.43 -14.45 -2.73
N MET A 24 -10.88 -13.25 -2.83
CA MET A 24 -11.60 -12.03 -3.17
C MET A 24 -10.85 -11.25 -4.23
N THR A 25 -11.60 -10.46 -5.01
CA THR A 25 -11.04 -9.52 -5.97
C THR A 25 -11.08 -8.12 -5.38
N VAL A 26 -9.93 -7.44 -5.36
CA VAL A 26 -9.80 -6.06 -4.87
C VAL A 26 -9.14 -5.15 -5.89
N THR A 27 -9.33 -3.84 -5.75
CA THR A 27 -8.55 -2.82 -6.47
C THR A 27 -7.91 -1.85 -5.50
N GLY A 28 -6.65 -1.50 -5.74
CA GLY A 28 -5.97 -0.46 -4.98
C GLY A 28 -6.71 0.86 -5.12
N ASN A 29 -6.81 1.57 -4.00
CA ASN A 29 -7.44 2.89 -3.93
C ASN A 29 -6.40 3.94 -3.53
N ARG A 30 -5.74 3.73 -2.37
CA ARG A 30 -4.78 4.71 -1.82
C ARG A 30 -3.66 4.03 -1.06
N ILE A 31 -2.51 4.69 -1.03
CA ILE A 31 -1.41 4.40 -0.12
C ILE A 31 -1.10 5.65 0.70
N PHE A 32 -1.00 5.51 2.01
CA PHE A 32 -0.73 6.64 2.89
C PHE A 32 0.18 6.27 4.05
N ARG A 33 0.87 7.27 4.58
CA ARG A 33 1.81 7.13 5.71
C ARG A 33 1.26 7.83 6.94
N THR A 34 1.24 7.13 8.06
CA THR A 34 0.91 7.67 9.37
C THR A 34 2.16 7.70 10.24
N GLY A 35 2.20 8.60 11.22
CA GLY A 35 3.31 8.66 12.17
C GLY A 35 3.04 9.60 13.34
N ALA A 36 3.86 9.45 14.39
CA ALA A 36 3.90 10.36 15.53
C ALA A 36 4.36 11.76 15.11
N GLU A 37 3.77 12.78 15.73
CA GLU A 37 4.40 14.09 15.85
C GLU A 37 5.81 13.97 16.45
N ALA A 38 6.72 14.88 16.07
CA ALA A 38 8.11 14.85 16.53
C ALA A 38 8.20 14.68 18.06
N GLY A 39 8.87 13.62 18.52
CA GLY A 39 9.07 13.34 19.96
C GLY A 39 8.27 12.15 20.53
N LEU A 40 7.32 11.56 19.79
CA LEU A 40 6.50 10.44 20.26
C LEU A 40 6.70 9.11 19.50
N GLN A 41 7.80 8.98 18.75
CA GLN A 41 8.07 7.83 17.86
C GLN A 41 8.06 6.46 18.57
N THR A 42 8.33 6.41 19.87
CA THR A 42 8.27 5.17 20.67
C THR A 42 6.85 4.71 20.99
N THR A 43 5.86 5.61 20.89
CA THR A 43 4.45 5.34 21.21
C THR A 43 3.53 5.31 19.99
N ASN A 44 4.01 5.81 18.84
CA ASN A 44 3.26 5.80 17.58
C ASN A 44 4.24 5.55 16.42
N PRO A 45 4.56 4.27 16.14
CA PRO A 45 5.50 3.93 15.09
C PRO A 45 4.99 4.42 13.73
N THR A 46 5.93 4.68 12.81
CA THR A 46 5.54 5.02 11.43
C THR A 46 4.96 3.79 10.76
N GLU A 47 3.76 3.94 10.19
CA GLU A 47 3.09 2.89 9.43
C GLU A 47 2.76 3.37 8.01
N VAL A 48 2.79 2.44 7.07
CA VAL A 48 2.32 2.61 5.69
C VAL A 48 1.06 1.78 5.54
N HIS A 49 -0.01 2.41 5.09
CA HIS A 49 -1.30 1.76 4.89
C HIS A 49 -1.64 1.74 3.42
N LEU A 50 -2.07 0.57 2.94
CA LEU A 50 -2.66 0.40 1.62
C LEU A 50 -4.14 0.11 1.81
N SER A 51 -4.98 0.88 1.14
CA SER A 51 -6.43 0.69 1.13
C SER A 51 -6.85 0.16 -0.23
N PHE A 52 -7.68 -0.88 -0.20
CA PHE A 52 -8.24 -1.55 -1.37
C PHE A 52 -9.76 -1.56 -1.27
N GLU A 53 -10.43 -1.40 -2.41
CA GLU A 53 -11.87 -1.61 -2.55
C GLU A 53 -12.16 -3.06 -2.95
N ILE A 54 -13.14 -3.68 -2.30
CA ILE A 54 -13.53 -5.06 -2.59
C ILE A 54 -14.55 -5.05 -3.73
N LYS A 55 -14.20 -5.66 -4.87
CA LYS A 55 -15.09 -5.78 -6.04
C LYS A 55 -16.03 -6.96 -5.94
N GLN A 56 -15.56 -8.06 -5.35
CA GLN A 56 -16.33 -9.28 -5.17
C GLN A 56 -16.07 -9.83 -3.76
N PRO A 57 -17.09 -9.92 -2.89
CA PRO A 57 -16.96 -10.51 -1.57
C PRO A 57 -16.53 -11.97 -1.66
N ILE A 58 -15.89 -12.48 -0.61
CA ILE A 58 -15.51 -13.89 -0.50
C ILE A 58 -16.75 -14.75 -0.70
N GLU A 59 -16.72 -15.67 -1.67
CA GLU A 59 -17.65 -16.79 -1.70
C GLU A 59 -17.31 -17.73 -0.53
N LEU A 60 -17.80 -17.39 0.66
CA LEU A 60 -17.67 -18.27 1.82
C LEU A 60 -18.40 -19.57 1.49
N SER A 61 -17.67 -20.68 1.43
CA SER A 61 -18.24 -22.01 1.16
C SER A 61 -19.14 -22.53 2.28
N ASN A 62 -19.55 -21.69 3.22
CA ASN A 62 -20.32 -22.06 4.40
C ASN A 62 -21.71 -21.40 4.35
N PRO A 63 -22.79 -22.16 4.11
CA PRO A 63 -24.15 -21.63 3.98
C PRO A 63 -24.72 -21.04 5.28
N ASP A 64 -24.07 -21.28 6.43
CA ASP A 64 -24.42 -20.73 7.74
C ASP A 64 -23.57 -19.53 8.17
N ALA A 65 -22.70 -19.02 7.28
CA ALA A 65 -22.00 -17.77 7.55
C ALA A 65 -23.03 -16.63 7.55
N GLU A 66 -23.48 -16.24 8.75
CA GLU A 66 -24.25 -15.03 9.00
C GLU A 66 -23.67 -13.92 8.13
N LYS A 67 -24.53 -13.23 7.36
CA LYS A 67 -24.22 -12.05 6.54
C LYS A 67 -23.44 -11.06 7.40
N THR A 68 -22.13 -11.25 7.45
CA THR A 68 -21.23 -10.38 8.17
C THR A 68 -21.14 -9.14 7.32
N GLU A 69 -21.32 -7.98 7.95
CA GLU A 69 -21.32 -6.69 7.28
C GLU A 69 -20.23 -6.66 6.20
N THR A 70 -20.65 -6.47 4.94
CA THR A 70 -19.75 -6.40 3.82
C THR A 70 -18.81 -5.23 4.08
N THR A 71 -17.58 -5.56 4.49
CA THR A 71 -16.51 -4.58 4.60
C THR A 71 -16.14 -4.23 3.17
N ASP A 72 -16.57 -3.06 2.70
CA ASP A 72 -16.34 -2.65 1.30
C ASP A 72 -14.86 -2.33 1.01
N THR A 73 -14.04 -2.28 2.06
CA THR A 73 -12.62 -1.97 1.98
C THR A 73 -11.77 -2.96 2.76
N LEU A 74 -10.62 -3.31 2.17
CA LEU A 74 -9.55 -4.05 2.81
C LEU A 74 -8.40 -3.08 3.06
N SER A 75 -7.82 -3.10 4.26
CA SER A 75 -6.65 -2.28 4.58
C SER A 75 -5.49 -3.16 5.04
N LEU A 76 -4.31 -2.92 4.47
CA LEU A 76 -3.05 -3.53 4.88
C LEU A 76 -2.18 -2.46 5.53
N GLY A 77 -1.87 -2.62 6.82
CA GLY A 77 -0.91 -1.80 7.53
C GLY A 77 0.44 -2.51 7.63
N LEU A 78 1.51 -1.80 7.30
CA LEU A 78 2.88 -2.29 7.36
C LEU A 78 3.71 -1.30 8.18
N SER A 79 4.69 -1.80 8.93
CA SER A 79 5.75 -0.92 9.42
C SER A 79 6.50 -0.29 8.23
N ALA A 80 7.15 0.85 8.44
CA ALA A 80 7.93 1.49 7.38
C ALA A 80 8.99 0.54 6.78
N ASP A 81 9.66 -0.25 7.62
CA ASP A 81 10.70 -1.20 7.19
C ASP A 81 10.09 -2.37 6.39
N ASP A 82 8.98 -2.94 6.86
CA ASP A 82 8.27 -4.00 6.15
C ASP A 82 7.74 -3.51 4.79
N ALA A 83 7.25 -2.26 4.73
CA ALA A 83 6.77 -1.66 3.49
C ALA A 83 7.88 -1.54 2.44
N VAL A 84 9.11 -1.19 2.86
CA VAL A 84 10.28 -1.15 1.97
C VAL A 84 10.63 -2.56 1.48
N GLU A 85 10.76 -3.53 2.39
CA GLU A 85 11.16 -4.89 2.03
C GLU A 85 10.13 -5.53 1.08
N VAL A 86 8.84 -5.49 1.45
CA VAL A 86 7.76 -6.01 0.61
C VAL A 86 7.71 -5.30 -0.74
N GLY A 87 7.87 -3.97 -0.76
CA GLY A 87 7.87 -3.18 -1.98
C GLY A 87 9.00 -3.57 -2.94
N LEU A 88 10.21 -3.77 -2.43
CA LEU A 88 11.37 -4.18 -3.24
C LEU A 88 11.18 -5.59 -3.81
N GLN A 89 10.69 -6.54 -3.02
CA GLN A 89 10.43 -7.91 -3.50
C GLN A 89 9.33 -7.92 -4.58
N LEU A 90 8.25 -7.17 -4.38
CA LEU A 90 7.18 -7.05 -5.37
C LEU A 90 7.67 -6.38 -6.67
N LEU A 91 8.53 -5.37 -6.56
CA LEU A 91 9.14 -4.71 -7.72
C LEU A 91 10.01 -5.71 -8.51
N MET A 92 10.90 -6.42 -7.84
CA MET A 92 11.77 -7.45 -8.45
C MET A 92 10.94 -8.52 -9.17
N MET A 93 9.95 -9.11 -8.49
CA MET A 93 9.09 -10.15 -9.08
C MET A 93 8.24 -9.58 -10.23
N GLY A 94 7.72 -8.35 -10.10
CA GLY A 94 6.93 -7.70 -11.15
C GLY A 94 7.74 -7.32 -12.39
N MET A 95 9.06 -7.24 -12.27
CA MET A 95 9.99 -6.97 -13.38
C MET A 95 10.44 -8.24 -14.11
N GLU A 96 10.18 -9.43 -13.56
CA GLU A 96 10.54 -10.68 -14.21
C GLU A 96 9.89 -10.79 -15.61
N GLY A 97 10.71 -11.08 -16.63
CA GLY A 97 10.27 -11.21 -18.01
C GLY A 97 10.02 -9.89 -18.77
N LYS A 98 10.25 -8.73 -18.15
CA LYS A 98 10.23 -7.43 -18.85
C LYS A 98 11.51 -7.20 -19.64
N SER A 99 11.41 -6.44 -20.73
CA SER A 99 12.57 -6.00 -21.51
C SER A 99 13.35 -4.91 -20.77
N ASP A 100 14.62 -4.73 -21.16
CA ASP A 100 15.49 -3.67 -20.60
C ASP A 100 14.89 -2.26 -20.74
N ILE A 101 14.13 -2.02 -21.82
CA ILE A 101 13.44 -0.74 -22.07
C ILE A 101 12.33 -0.53 -21.02
N GLU A 102 11.50 -1.55 -20.79
CA GLU A 102 10.43 -1.48 -19.79
C GLU A 102 10.98 -1.34 -18.38
N ILE A 103 12.07 -2.05 -18.07
CA ILE A 103 12.81 -1.93 -16.81
C ILE A 103 13.33 -0.50 -16.64
N GLY A 104 13.91 0.09 -17.69
CA GLY A 104 14.39 1.47 -17.68
C GLY A 104 13.28 2.48 -17.34
N LEU A 105 12.10 2.33 -17.94
CA LEU A 105 10.94 3.19 -17.65
C LEU A 105 10.44 3.05 -16.20
N ILE A 106 10.50 1.84 -15.63
CA ILE A 106 10.13 1.60 -14.23
C ILE A 106 11.11 2.31 -13.29
N LEU A 107 12.43 2.20 -13.55
CA LEU A 107 13.46 2.85 -12.76
C LEU A 107 13.39 4.39 -12.85
N GLU A 108 13.08 4.92 -14.04
CA GLU A 108 12.85 6.36 -14.22
C GLU A 108 11.65 6.83 -13.39
N ARG A 109 10.53 6.10 -13.42
CA ARG A 109 9.36 6.40 -12.60
C ARG A 109 9.69 6.34 -11.10
N LEU A 110 10.47 5.36 -10.67
CA LEU A 110 10.92 5.25 -9.27
C LEU A 110 11.80 6.44 -8.87
N SER A 111 12.72 6.85 -9.74
CA SER A 111 13.55 8.05 -9.54
C SER A 111 12.69 9.32 -9.43
N HIS A 112 11.63 9.44 -10.23
CA HIS A 112 10.69 10.57 -10.15
C HIS A 112 9.97 10.59 -8.79
N LEU A 113 9.48 9.45 -8.33
CA LEU A 113 8.84 9.33 -7.01
C LEU A 113 9.79 9.76 -5.88
N PHE A 114 11.06 9.33 -5.91
CA PHE A 114 12.06 9.79 -4.94
C PHE A 114 12.30 11.31 -5.01
N GLY A 115 12.28 11.89 -6.22
CA GLY A 115 12.39 13.33 -6.43
C GLY A 115 11.24 14.11 -5.78
N GLU A 116 10.01 13.64 -5.94
CA GLU A 116 8.82 14.24 -5.31
C GLU A 116 8.94 14.22 -3.77
N TYR A 117 9.27 13.07 -3.18
CA TYR A 117 9.39 12.94 -1.72
C TYR A 117 10.51 13.80 -1.13
N ASN A 118 11.66 13.91 -1.80
CA ASN A 118 12.76 14.75 -1.32
C ASN A 118 12.40 16.24 -1.36
N LEU A 119 11.57 16.68 -2.32
CA LEU A 119 11.09 18.06 -2.38
C LEU A 119 10.17 18.41 -1.19
N PHE A 120 9.29 17.50 -0.78
CA PHE A 120 8.40 17.70 0.38
C PHE A 120 9.18 17.75 1.70
N SER A 121 10.20 16.89 1.88
CA SER A 121 11.05 16.93 3.09
C SER A 121 11.84 18.23 3.26
N SER A 122 12.15 18.93 2.15
CA SER A 122 12.84 20.22 2.17
C SER A 122 11.90 21.40 2.52
N LEU A 123 10.59 21.22 2.41
CA LEU A 123 9.60 22.26 2.72
C LEU A 123 9.15 22.21 4.20
N ASP A 124 9.08 21.03 4.81
CA ASP A 124 8.77 20.87 6.25
C ASP A 124 9.95 21.16 7.18
N GLY A 125 11.17 21.31 6.64
CA GLY A 125 12.36 21.70 7.41
C GLY A 125 12.52 23.21 7.69
N LYS A 126 11.51 24.03 7.36
CA LYS A 126 11.48 25.46 7.66
C LYS A 126 10.22 25.82 8.45
N ASN A 127 10.24 25.60 9.75
CA ASN A 127 9.66 26.47 10.79
C ASN A 127 10.07 26.00 12.18
#